data_AF-A0A804NKZ9-F1
#
_entry.id   AF-A0A804NKZ9-F1
#
_cell.length_a   1.000
_cell.length_b   1.000
_cell.length_c   1.000
_cell.angle_alpha   90.00
_cell.angle_beta   90.00
_cell.angle_gamma   90.00
#
_symmetry.space_group_name_H-M   'P 1'
#
loop_
_entity.id
_entity.type
_entity.pdbx_description
1 polymer ?
#
loop_
_entity_poly.entity_id
_entity_poly.type
_entity_poly.pdbx_seq_one_letter_code
_entity_poly.pdbx_strand_id
1 'polypeptide(L)'
;MDMSANLGGFAASLKKKNVWVMNVVPFMKSGKLKIIYDRGLMGTTHDWCESFSTYPRTYDLLHAWLLFSEIEKQGCSLEDLLIEMDRILRPYGYAIIRDKVDVVTYIKKHLPALRWKGITLKKSAEQGIQSAKLPIGNYLKMSSSQVLTVNQVFEIMLKFVETRDWKTAFFHVIPQRKRGEAETGD
;
A
#
# COMPACT_ATOMS: atom_id res chain seq x y z
N MET A 1 3.21 -1.82 -13.43
CA MET A 1 4.47 -2.57 -13.47
C MET A 1 4.48 -3.57 -12.32
N ASP A 2 4.76 -4.83 -12.61
CA ASP A 2 5.13 -5.81 -11.60
C ASP A 2 6.65 -5.83 -11.47
N MET A 3 7.17 -5.30 -10.36
CA MET A 3 8.60 -5.08 -10.16
C MET A 3 9.35 -6.38 -9.87
N SER A 4 8.64 -7.44 -9.47
CA SER A 4 9.20 -8.78 -9.24
C SER A 4 8.22 -9.83 -9.73
N ALA A 5 8.14 -9.96 -11.06
CA ALA A 5 7.06 -10.69 -11.72
C ALA A 5 7.08 -12.21 -11.51
N ASN A 6 8.17 -12.77 -11.00
CA ASN A 6 8.39 -14.21 -10.86
C ASN A 6 8.09 -14.94 -12.18
N LEU A 7 6.90 -15.55 -12.32
CA LEU A 7 6.44 -16.25 -13.52
C LEU A 7 5.40 -15.45 -14.35
N GLY A 8 5.19 -14.17 -14.07
CA GLY A 8 4.18 -13.33 -14.72
C GLY A 8 2.75 -13.57 -14.20
N GLY A 9 2.60 -14.10 -12.97
CA GLY A 9 1.29 -14.46 -12.40
C GLY A 9 0.36 -13.25 -12.20
N PHE A 10 0.92 -12.10 -11.80
CA PHE A 10 0.16 -10.86 -11.66
C PHE A 10 -0.42 -10.39 -13.01
N ALA A 11 0.41 -10.33 -14.05
CA ALA A 11 -0.03 -9.99 -15.40
C ALA A 11 -1.06 -10.99 -15.95
N ALA A 12 -0.87 -12.29 -15.73
CA ALA A 12 -1.82 -13.31 -16.14
C ALA A 12 -3.21 -13.11 -15.51
N SER A 13 -3.26 -12.70 -14.23
CA SER A 13 -4.53 -12.42 -13.53
C SER A 13 -5.28 -11.22 -14.10
N LEU A 14 -4.57 -10.27 -14.72
CA LEU A 14 -5.12 -9.03 -15.27
C LEU A 14 -5.41 -9.10 -16.77
N LYS A 15 -5.17 -10.25 -17.44
CA LYS A 15 -5.34 -10.40 -18.90
C LYS A 15 -6.73 -10.04 -19.42
N LYS A 16 -7.78 -10.21 -18.60
CA LYS A 16 -9.17 -9.87 -18.97
C LYS A 16 -9.54 -8.39 -18.73
N LYS A 17 -8.62 -7.59 -18.20
CA LYS A 17 -8.82 -6.16 -17.94
C LYS A 17 -8.12 -5.36 -19.04
N ASN A 18 -8.63 -4.17 -19.35
CA ASN A 18 -8.00 -3.27 -20.33
C ASN A 18 -6.79 -2.55 -19.71
N VAL A 19 -5.76 -3.31 -19.36
CA VAL A 19 -4.52 -2.83 -18.74
C VAL A 19 -3.33 -3.58 -19.31
N TRP A 20 -2.21 -2.91 -19.46
CA TRP A 20 -0.93 -3.53 -19.81
C TRP A 20 -0.05 -3.66 -18.56
N VAL A 21 0.74 -4.72 -18.49
CA VAL A 21 1.62 -4.99 -17.34
C VAL A 21 3.04 -5.22 -17.84
N MET A 22 3.94 -4.29 -17.50
CA MET A 22 5.38 -4.52 -17.58
C MET A 22 5.81 -5.47 -16.48
N ASN A 23 6.27 -6.67 -16.84
CA ASN A 23 6.81 -7.65 -15.90
C ASN A 23 8.33 -7.48 -15.78
N VAL A 24 8.82 -7.13 -14.60
CA VAL A 24 10.25 -7.01 -14.34
C VAL A 24 10.72 -8.23 -13.55
N VAL A 25 11.73 -8.92 -14.06
CA VAL A 25 12.37 -10.05 -13.40
C VAL A 25 13.72 -9.58 -12.84
N PRO A 26 13.99 -9.74 -11.53
CA PRO A 26 15.32 -9.46 -10.98
C PRO A 26 16.39 -10.24 -11.75
N PHE A 27 17.51 -9.61 -12.07
CA PHE A 27 18.57 -10.22 -12.89
C PHE A 27 19.10 -11.56 -12.33
N MET A 28 19.11 -11.73 -11.00
CA MET A 28 19.45 -12.98 -10.32
C MET A 28 18.53 -14.16 -10.68
N LYS A 29 17.32 -13.88 -11.17
CA LYS A 29 16.30 -14.87 -11.56
C LYS A 29 15.92 -14.73 -13.04
N SER A 30 16.84 -14.22 -13.87
CA SER A 30 16.64 -13.90 -15.30
C SER A 30 16.09 -15.06 -16.14
N GLY A 31 16.41 -16.32 -15.80
CA GLY A 31 15.88 -17.51 -16.48
C GLY A 31 14.35 -17.59 -16.49
N LYS A 32 13.66 -16.89 -15.58
CA LYS A 32 12.19 -16.82 -15.55
C LYS A 32 11.60 -15.92 -16.63
N LEU A 33 12.37 -14.99 -17.21
CA LEU A 33 11.92 -14.10 -18.28
C LEU A 33 11.46 -14.90 -19.50
N LYS A 34 12.14 -16.00 -19.82
CA LYS A 34 11.73 -16.90 -20.91
C LYS A 34 10.28 -17.36 -20.74
N ILE A 35 9.90 -17.75 -19.52
CA ILE A 35 8.54 -18.24 -19.24
C ILE A 35 7.50 -17.12 -19.39
N ILE A 36 7.87 -15.87 -19.12
CA ILE A 36 7.01 -14.70 -19.35
C ILE A 36 6.75 -14.52 -20.85
N TYR A 37 7.80 -14.63 -21.69
CA TYR A 37 7.65 -14.56 -23.14
C TYR A 37 6.87 -15.75 -23.73
N ASP A 38 7.11 -16.96 -23.25
CA ASP A 38 6.37 -18.16 -23.67
C ASP A 38 4.85 -18.03 -23.39
N ARG A 39 4.46 -17.20 -22.40
CA ARG A 39 3.05 -16.86 -22.08
C ARG A 39 2.47 -15.71 -22.91
N GLY A 40 3.26 -15.11 -23.80
CA GLY A 40 2.88 -13.93 -24.58
C GLY A 40 2.77 -12.64 -23.75
N LEU A 41 3.51 -12.55 -22.64
CA LEU A 41 3.52 -11.37 -21.76
C LEU A 41 4.77 -10.52 -22.04
N MET A 42 4.63 -9.20 -21.91
CA MET A 42 5.75 -8.28 -21.99
C MET A 42 6.55 -8.29 -20.67
N GLY A 43 7.87 -8.31 -20.78
CA GLY A 43 8.73 -8.21 -19.62
C GLY A 43 10.18 -7.90 -19.97
N THR A 44 10.94 -7.55 -18.94
CA THR A 44 12.38 -7.28 -19.00
C THR A 44 13.07 -7.77 -17.74
N THR A 45 14.38 -7.93 -17.79
CA THR A 45 15.20 -8.09 -16.59
C THR A 45 15.70 -6.74 -16.10
N HIS A 46 15.86 -6.60 -14.78
CA HIS A 46 16.45 -5.39 -14.20
C HIS A 46 17.21 -5.71 -12.91
N ASP A 47 18.21 -4.89 -12.61
CA ASP A 47 18.85 -4.84 -11.30
C ASP A 47 18.29 -3.65 -10.51
N TRP A 48 17.50 -3.94 -9.48
CA TRP A 48 16.86 -2.89 -8.67
C TRP A 48 17.80 -2.20 -7.68
N CYS A 49 19.06 -2.60 -7.61
CA CYS A 49 20.11 -1.76 -7.01
C CYS A 49 20.44 -0.54 -7.90
N GLU A 50 20.06 -0.60 -9.18
CA GLU A 50 20.22 0.47 -10.16
C GLU A 50 18.88 1.10 -10.51
N SER A 51 18.91 2.36 -10.95
CA SER A 51 17.71 3.04 -11.45
C SER A 51 17.15 2.35 -12.70
N PHE A 52 15.83 2.24 -12.80
CA PHE A 52 15.17 1.61 -13.93
C PHE A 52 15.18 2.55 -15.14
N SER A 53 15.54 2.04 -16.32
CA SER A 53 15.61 2.84 -17.55
C SER A 53 14.20 3.16 -18.08
N THR A 54 13.54 4.14 -17.46
CA THR A 54 12.22 4.64 -17.82
C THR A 54 12.09 6.11 -17.43
N TYR A 55 11.11 6.79 -18.04
CA TYR A 55 10.82 8.18 -17.69
C TYR A 55 10.16 8.28 -16.32
N PRO A 56 10.39 9.38 -15.58
CA PRO A 56 9.63 9.64 -14.37
C PRO A 56 8.12 9.63 -14.64
N ARG A 57 7.34 9.19 -13.64
CA ARG A 57 5.87 9.19 -13.65
C ARG A 57 5.28 8.42 -14.84
N THR A 58 5.89 7.29 -15.22
CA THR A 58 5.42 6.43 -16.33
C THR A 58 4.25 5.53 -15.92
N TYR A 59 4.27 4.97 -14.70
CA TYR A 59 3.34 3.92 -14.28
C TYR A 59 2.25 4.39 -13.31
N ASP A 60 1.02 3.92 -13.51
CA ASP A 60 -0.12 4.17 -12.62
C ASP A 60 -0.16 3.24 -11.41
N LEU A 61 0.39 2.04 -11.54
CA LEU A 61 0.40 1.04 -10.47
C LEU A 61 1.73 0.31 -10.42
N LEU A 62 2.35 0.33 -9.25
CA LEU A 62 3.51 -0.49 -8.91
C LEU A 62 3.09 -1.64 -8.02
N HIS A 63 3.53 -2.84 -8.37
CA HIS A 63 3.36 -4.03 -7.56
C HIS A 63 4.74 -4.59 -7.21
N ALA A 64 5.02 -4.73 -5.91
CA ALA A 64 6.27 -5.26 -5.39
C ALA A 64 5.98 -6.43 -4.44
N TRP A 65 6.45 -7.63 -4.78
CA TRP A 65 6.32 -8.83 -3.96
C TRP A 65 7.69 -9.36 -3.55
N LEU A 66 7.95 -9.37 -2.24
CA LEU A 66 9.24 -9.74 -1.61
C LEU A 66 10.46 -9.07 -2.26
N LEU A 67 10.27 -7.91 -2.88
CA LEU A 67 11.33 -7.21 -3.61
C LEU A 67 12.32 -6.55 -2.66
N PHE A 68 11.83 -5.86 -1.62
CA PHE A 68 12.68 -5.19 -0.65
C PHE A 68 13.52 -6.20 0.13
N SER A 69 12.92 -7.31 0.54
CA SER A 69 13.67 -8.43 1.16
C SER A 69 14.76 -9.02 0.25
N GLU A 70 14.61 -8.98 -1.07
CA GLU A 70 15.62 -9.51 -2.00
C GLU A 70 16.78 -8.52 -2.15
N ILE A 71 16.48 -7.23 -2.30
CA ILE A 71 17.47 -6.15 -2.45
C ILE A 71 18.28 -5.95 -1.17
N GLU A 72 17.64 -6.07 0.01
CA GLU A 72 18.32 -6.03 1.30
C GLU A 72 19.40 -7.13 1.40
N LYS A 73 19.12 -8.33 0.88
CA LYS A 73 20.11 -9.42 0.83
C LYS A 73 21.25 -9.16 -0.15
N GLN A 74 21.02 -8.35 -1.18
CA GLN A 74 22.04 -7.92 -2.12
C GLN A 74 22.93 -6.80 -1.54
N GLY A 75 22.58 -6.26 -0.37
CA GLY A 75 23.32 -5.20 0.30
C GLY A 75 23.01 -3.80 -0.24
N CYS A 76 21.88 -3.63 -0.93
CA CYS A 76 21.49 -2.36 -1.52
C CYS A 76 20.52 -1.59 -0.61
N SER A 77 20.52 -0.26 -0.76
CA SER A 77 19.71 0.66 0.04
C SER A 77 18.22 0.50 -0.25
N LEU A 78 17.41 0.34 0.80
CA LEU A 78 15.95 0.26 0.68
C LEU A 78 15.35 1.62 0.34
N GLU A 79 16.00 2.70 0.80
CA GLU A 79 15.66 4.08 0.53
C GLU A 79 15.82 4.42 -0.95
N ASP A 80 16.88 3.93 -1.59
CA ASP A 80 17.12 4.16 -3.02
C ASP A 80 16.02 3.50 -3.88
N LEU A 81 15.61 2.28 -3.54
CA LEU A 81 14.47 1.64 -4.18
C LEU A 81 13.18 2.44 -3.96
N LEU A 82 12.95 2.95 -2.74
CA LEU A 82 11.77 3.77 -2.44
C LEU A 82 11.74 5.07 -3.26
N ILE A 83 12.89 5.73 -3.41
CA ILE A 83 13.04 6.93 -4.24
C ILE A 83 12.80 6.58 -5.71
N GLU A 84 13.33 5.46 -6.19
CA GLU A 84 13.13 5.00 -7.56
C GLU A 84 11.66 4.66 -7.82
N MET A 85 10.99 4.01 -6.87
CA MET A 85 9.55 3.77 -6.92
C MET A 85 8.76 5.08 -7.01
N ASP A 86 9.11 6.10 -6.22
CA ASP A 86 8.46 7.41 -6.33
C ASP A 86 8.74 8.06 -7.68
N ARG A 87 9.97 7.98 -8.19
CA ARG A 87 10.33 8.56 -9.49
C ARG A 87 9.43 8.03 -10.60
N ILE A 88 9.21 6.71 -10.67
CA ILE A 88 8.48 6.07 -11.79
C ILE A 88 6.95 6.03 -11.60
N LEU A 89 6.45 6.14 -10.37
CA LEU A 89 5.01 6.14 -10.05
C LEU A 89 4.37 7.51 -10.32
N ARG A 90 3.23 7.56 -11.00
CA ARG A 90 2.47 8.81 -11.21
C ARG A 90 1.97 9.43 -9.88
N PRO A 91 1.72 10.75 -9.81
CA PRO A 91 1.27 11.43 -8.59
C PRO A 91 -0.04 10.90 -7.96
N TYR A 92 -0.89 10.23 -8.75
CA TYR A 92 -2.12 9.57 -8.29
C TYR A 92 -2.05 8.05 -8.43
N GLY A 93 -0.85 7.53 -8.65
CA GLY A 93 -0.61 6.11 -8.80
C GLY A 93 -0.69 5.38 -7.47
N TYR A 94 -0.86 4.06 -7.56
CA TYR A 94 -0.93 3.18 -6.40
C TYR A 94 0.31 2.28 -6.33
N ALA A 95 0.87 2.13 -5.13
CA ALA A 95 1.93 1.16 -4.86
C ALA A 95 1.40 0.07 -3.93
N ILE A 96 1.48 -1.19 -4.38
CA ILE A 96 1.14 -2.38 -3.60
C ILE A 96 2.45 -3.06 -3.22
N ILE A 97 2.82 -2.96 -1.95
CA ILE A 97 4.04 -3.56 -1.40
C ILE A 97 3.64 -4.73 -0.51
N ARG A 98 4.08 -5.93 -0.88
CA ARG A 98 3.87 -7.17 -0.12
C ARG A 98 5.22 -7.75 0.26
N ASP A 99 5.62 -7.55 1.50
CA ASP A 99 6.91 -8.02 2.02
C ASP A 99 6.77 -8.49 3.49
N LYS A 100 7.88 -8.91 4.11
CA LYS A 100 7.95 -9.25 5.54
C LYS A 100 7.45 -8.08 6.41
N VAL A 101 6.92 -8.42 7.59
CA VAL A 101 6.33 -7.43 8.51
C VAL A 101 7.33 -6.35 8.92
N ASP A 102 8.59 -6.71 9.18
CA ASP A 102 9.64 -5.77 9.59
C ASP A 102 9.97 -4.78 8.47
N VAL A 103 10.12 -5.28 7.24
CA VAL A 103 10.40 -4.47 6.05
C VAL A 103 9.24 -3.51 5.76
N VAL A 104 8.00 -4.00 5.83
CA VAL A 104 6.81 -3.14 5.65
C VAL A 104 6.73 -2.06 6.73
N THR A 105 7.09 -2.39 7.97
CA THR A 105 7.13 -1.43 9.08
C THR A 105 8.20 -0.36 8.86
N TYR A 106 9.38 -0.78 8.40
CA TYR A 106 10.47 0.11 8.02
C TYR A 106 10.07 1.06 6.87
N ILE A 107 9.46 0.54 5.80
CA ILE A 107 8.98 1.35 4.67
C ILE A 107 7.93 2.38 5.15
N LYS A 108 6.99 1.97 6.00
CA LYS A 108 5.94 2.87 6.54
C LYS A 108 6.49 4.11 7.26
N LYS A 109 7.71 4.03 7.80
CA LYS A 109 8.42 5.16 8.43
C LYS A 109 8.85 6.20 7.40
N HIS A 110 9.19 5.79 6.18
CA HIS A 110 9.71 6.64 5.10
C HIS A 110 8.61 7.17 4.15
N LEU A 111 7.45 6.51 4.08
CA LEU A 111 6.32 6.97 3.25
C LEU A 111 5.87 8.44 3.44
N PRO A 112 5.91 9.04 4.65
CA PRO A 112 5.61 10.46 4.81
C PRO A 112 6.55 11.38 4.02
N ALA A 113 7.85 11.03 3.95
CA ALA A 113 8.85 11.82 3.24
C ALA A 113 8.60 11.83 1.73
N LEU A 114 8.15 10.72 1.17
CA LEU A 114 7.72 10.60 -0.23
C LEU A 114 6.38 11.28 -0.53
N ARG A 115 5.72 11.88 0.49
CA ARG A 115 4.37 12.47 0.38
C ARG A 115 3.30 11.49 -0.10
N TRP A 116 3.51 10.18 0.09
CA TRP A 116 2.52 9.15 -0.24
C TRP A 116 1.39 9.07 0.81
N LYS A 117 1.55 9.72 1.97
CA LYS A 117 0.48 9.94 2.94
C LYS A 117 -0.26 11.25 2.65
N GLY A 118 -1.58 11.25 2.85
CA GLY A 118 -2.39 12.46 2.76
C GLY A 118 -2.96 12.78 1.37
N ILE A 119 -2.78 11.91 0.37
CA ILE A 119 -3.33 12.10 -0.98
C ILE A 119 -4.85 12.35 -0.93
N THR A 120 -5.59 11.56 -0.14
CA THR A 120 -7.04 11.75 0.01
C THR A 120 -7.40 13.07 0.66
N LEU A 121 -6.64 13.50 1.69
CA LEU A 121 -6.86 14.78 2.36
C LEU A 121 -6.58 15.94 1.39
N LYS A 122 -5.50 15.85 0.61
CA LYS A 122 -5.15 16.82 -0.43
C LYS A 122 -6.24 16.89 -1.51
N LYS A 123 -6.69 15.75 -2.02
CA LYS A 123 -7.78 15.68 -3.00
C LYS A 123 -9.09 16.25 -2.45
N SER A 124 -9.40 15.98 -1.18
CA SER A 124 -10.54 16.56 -0.47
C SER A 124 -10.44 18.09 -0.46
N ALA A 125 -9.28 18.64 -0.12
CA ALA A 125 -9.05 20.09 -0.10
C ALA A 125 -9.15 20.72 -1.49
N GLU A 126 -8.55 20.11 -2.52
CA GLU A 126 -8.64 20.57 -3.91
C GLU A 126 -10.09 20.58 -4.44
N GLN A 127 -10.90 19.62 -4.01
CA GLN A 127 -12.31 19.52 -4.40
C GLN A 127 -13.26 20.31 -3.48
N GLY A 128 -12.75 21.03 -2.48
CA GLY A 128 -13.58 21.73 -1.49
C GLY A 128 -14.42 20.79 -0.61
N ILE A 129 -14.07 19.51 -0.53
CA ILE A 129 -14.76 18.52 0.29
C ILE A 129 -14.23 18.65 1.73
N GLN A 130 -15.15 18.85 2.68
CA GLN A 130 -14.82 18.86 4.10
C GLN A 130 -14.47 17.45 4.57
N SER A 131 -13.32 17.31 5.24
CA SER A 131 -12.85 16.04 5.81
C SER A 131 -12.70 16.19 7.32
N ALA A 132 -13.15 15.18 8.08
CA ALA A 132 -13.01 15.12 9.53
C ALA A 132 -12.48 13.75 9.99
N LYS A 133 -11.80 13.72 11.13
CA LYS A 133 -11.33 12.49 11.77
C LYS A 133 -12.22 12.16 12.98
N LEU A 134 -12.67 10.91 13.08
CA LEU A 134 -13.38 10.44 14.27
C LEU A 134 -12.46 10.45 15.51
N PRO A 135 -12.94 10.89 16.69
CA PRO A 135 -12.15 10.99 17.91
C PRO A 135 -11.89 9.62 18.58
N ILE A 136 -11.57 8.57 17.81
CA ILE A 136 -11.45 7.19 18.31
C ILE A 136 -10.38 7.08 19.40
N GLY A 137 -9.24 7.74 19.22
CA GLY A 137 -8.10 7.64 20.14
C GLY A 137 -8.36 8.17 21.56
N ASN A 138 -9.39 9.00 21.75
CA ASN A 138 -9.74 9.56 23.06
C ASN A 138 -10.57 8.59 23.91
N TYR A 139 -11.21 7.59 23.29
CA TYR A 139 -12.17 6.70 23.95
C TYR A 139 -11.84 5.21 23.80
N LEU A 140 -11.04 4.85 22.79
CA LEU A 140 -10.73 3.46 22.48
C LEU A 140 -9.29 3.32 21.99
N LYS A 141 -8.49 2.55 22.72
CA LYS A 141 -7.18 2.07 22.25
C LYS A 141 -7.41 0.98 21.21
N MET A 142 -6.86 1.13 20.01
CA MET A 142 -6.97 0.13 18.94
C MET A 142 -5.77 -0.82 18.99
N SER A 143 -6.02 -2.11 18.85
CA SER A 143 -4.99 -3.15 18.73
C SER A 143 -4.24 -3.06 17.39
N SER A 144 -4.95 -2.59 16.35
CA SER A 144 -4.44 -2.46 14.98
C SER A 144 -4.70 -1.05 14.43
N SER A 145 -4.72 -0.90 13.10
CA SER A 145 -4.96 0.37 12.44
C SER A 145 -6.33 0.98 12.83
N GLN A 146 -6.37 2.31 12.91
CA GLN A 146 -7.60 3.09 13.10
C GLN A 146 -8.48 3.15 11.82
N VAL A 147 -8.30 2.19 10.90
CA VAL A 147 -9.04 2.14 9.63
C VAL A 147 -10.34 1.37 9.84
N LEU A 148 -11.45 2.05 9.54
CA LEU A 148 -12.81 1.52 9.58
C LEU A 148 -13.38 1.42 8.17
N THR A 149 -14.32 0.50 7.98
CA THR A 149 -15.08 0.42 6.72
C THR A 149 -16.09 1.57 6.63
N VAL A 150 -16.55 1.89 5.41
CA VAL A 150 -17.56 2.94 5.18
C VAL A 150 -18.81 2.68 6.03
N ASN A 151 -19.33 1.45 6.02
CA ASN A 151 -20.50 1.07 6.83
C ASN A 151 -20.26 1.28 8.33
N GLN A 152 -19.11 0.87 8.86
CA GLN A 152 -18.77 1.11 10.27
C GLN A 152 -18.77 2.60 10.61
N VAL A 153 -18.27 3.46 9.71
CA VAL A 153 -18.31 4.92 9.92
C VAL A 153 -19.76 5.41 9.97
N PHE A 154 -20.62 4.98 9.04
CA PHE A 154 -22.04 5.34 9.06
C PHE A 154 -22.76 4.88 10.32
N GLU A 155 -22.57 3.62 10.74
CA GLU A 155 -23.17 3.08 11.96
C GLU A 155 -22.71 3.83 13.22
N ILE A 156 -21.43 4.18 13.29
CA ILE A 156 -20.89 5.00 14.39
C ILE A 156 -21.57 6.37 14.42
N MET A 157 -21.69 7.03 13.26
CA MET A 157 -22.33 8.34 13.16
C MET A 157 -23.81 8.27 13.56
N LEU A 158 -24.54 7.25 13.11
CA LEU A 158 -25.92 7.02 13.51
C LEU A 158 -26.03 6.79 15.02
N LYS A 159 -25.16 5.95 15.60
CA LYS A 159 -25.19 5.67 17.04
C LYS A 159 -24.79 6.87 17.88
N PHE A 160 -23.89 7.72 17.39
CA PHE A 160 -23.53 8.98 18.03
C PHE A 160 -24.68 9.99 17.98
N VAL A 161 -25.44 10.07 16.88
CA VAL A 161 -26.63 10.92 16.80
C VAL A 161 -27.69 10.48 17.83
N GLU A 162 -27.86 9.16 18.01
CA GLU A 162 -28.80 8.58 18.97
C GLU A 162 -28.36 8.77 20.44
N THR A 163 -27.11 8.42 20.75
CA THR A 163 -26.62 8.34 22.14
C THR A 163 -25.93 9.61 22.64
N ARG A 164 -25.46 10.46 21.72
CA ARG A 164 -24.58 11.61 21.98
C ARG A 164 -23.29 11.26 22.74
N ASP A 165 -22.93 9.98 22.80
CA ASP A 165 -21.72 9.49 23.44
C ASP A 165 -20.85 8.71 22.45
N TRP A 166 -19.64 9.21 22.24
CA TRP A 166 -18.64 8.57 21.38
C TRP A 166 -18.19 7.22 21.91
N LYS A 167 -18.05 7.06 23.24
CA LYS A 167 -17.58 5.79 23.83
C LYS A 167 -18.60 4.69 23.50
N THR A 168 -19.88 4.91 23.80
CA THR A 168 -20.95 3.96 23.47
C THR A 168 -21.02 3.67 21.97
N ALA A 169 -20.96 4.70 21.11
CA ALA A 169 -20.99 4.51 19.66
C ALA A 169 -19.84 3.63 19.14
N PHE A 170 -18.61 3.86 19.61
CA PHE A 170 -17.44 3.07 19.23
C PHE A 170 -17.51 1.64 19.77
N PHE A 171 -17.91 1.45 21.03
CA PHE A 171 -18.04 0.12 21.64
C PHE A 171 -19.21 -0.69 21.06
N HIS A 172 -20.21 -0.06 20.44
CA HIS A 172 -21.27 -0.77 19.75
C HIS A 172 -20.81 -1.31 18.39
N VAL A 173 -20.09 -0.50 17.61
CA VAL A 173 -19.80 -0.80 16.19
C VAL A 173 -18.42 -1.41 15.97
N ILE A 174 -17.39 -0.97 16.69
CA ILE A 174 -16.01 -1.42 16.47
C ILE A 174 -15.84 -2.82 17.08
N PRO A 175 -15.54 -3.86 16.29
CA PRO A 175 -15.46 -5.24 16.81
C PRO A 175 -14.42 -5.41 17.91
N GLN A 176 -14.69 -6.25 18.91
CA GLN A 176 -13.79 -6.52 20.04
C GLN A 176 -12.36 -6.88 19.59
N ARG A 177 -12.20 -7.70 18.54
CA ARG A 177 -10.90 -8.08 17.97
C ARG A 177 -9.99 -6.90 17.57
N LYS A 178 -10.55 -5.72 17.33
CA LYS A 178 -9.79 -4.50 16.96
C LYS A 178 -9.49 -3.61 18.17
N ARG A 179 -10.15 -3.84 19.30
CA ARG A 179 -9.91 -3.11 20.55
C ARG A 179 -8.59 -3.62 21.12
N GLY A 180 -7.73 -2.72 21.57
CA GLY A 180 -6.60 -3.09 22.43
C GLY A 180 -7.14 -3.64 23.74
N GLU A 181 -6.31 -4.37 24.49
CA GLU A 181 -6.64 -4.78 25.86
C GLU A 181 -7.26 -3.58 26.57
N ALA A 182 -8.54 -3.72 26.91
CA ALA A 182 -9.23 -2.74 27.70
C ALA A 182 -8.45 -2.66 29.00
N GLU A 183 -7.98 -1.47 29.38
CA GLU A 183 -7.61 -1.24 30.77
C GLU A 183 -8.86 -1.61 31.57
N THR A 184 -8.81 -2.75 32.24
CA THR A 184 -9.69 -3.13 33.34
C THR A 184 -9.45 -2.09 34.43
N GLY A 185 -10.07 -0.93 34.26
CA GLY A 185 -10.26 0.04 35.31
C GLY A 185 -11.57 -0.29 35.99
N ASP A 186 -11.47 -1.10 37.05
CA ASP A 186 -12.33 -0.93 38.23
C ASP A 186 -11.82 0.28 39.03
#